data_AF-A0A4R1RV66-F1
#
_entry.id   AF-A0A4R1RV66-F1
#
_cell.length_a   1.000
_cell.length_b   1.000
_cell.length_c   1.000
_cell.angle_alpha   90.00
_cell.angle_beta   90.00
_cell.angle_gamma   90.00
#
_symmetry.space_group_name_H-M   'P 1'
#
loop_
_entity.id
_entity.type
_entity.pdbx_description
1 polymer ?
#
loop_
_entity_poly.entity_id
_entity_poly.type
_entity_poly.pdbx_seq_one_letter_code
_entity_poly.pdbx_strand_id
1 'polypeptide(L)' 'MQIEHDPEEPKYERDRGPWPFLFPAIALLWIGSFFYFKLDWHSIALGGGTACVITLWAIEVTGNKVPDSWRNSSRRRRL' A
#
# COMPACT_ATOMS: atom_id res chain seq x y z
N MET A 1 -7.63 -27.31 -18.39
CA MET A 1 -6.46 -27.23 -17.49
C MET A 1 -6.86 -26.40 -16.29
N GLN A 2 -7.06 -27.03 -15.15
CA GLN A 2 -7.38 -26.39 -13.88
C GLN A 2 -6.05 -26.39 -13.13
N ILE A 3 -5.51 -25.21 -12.82
CA ILE A 3 -4.24 -25.09 -12.12
C ILE A 3 -4.53 -25.50 -10.67
N GLU A 4 -4.09 -26.69 -10.29
CA GLU A 4 -4.19 -27.21 -8.93
C GLU A 4 -3.20 -26.42 -8.07
N HIS A 5 -3.73 -25.55 -7.22
CA HIS A 5 -2.90 -24.75 -6.32
C HIS A 5 -2.45 -25.65 -5.17
N ASP A 6 -1.14 -25.86 -5.04
CA ASP A 6 -0.55 -26.56 -3.91
C ASP A 6 -0.78 -25.74 -2.63
N PRO A 7 -1.56 -26.25 -1.65
CA PRO A 7 -1.80 -25.55 -0.40
C PRO A 7 -0.53 -25.40 0.46
N GLU A 8 0.54 -26.16 0.18
CA GLU A 8 1.83 -26.09 0.86
C GLU A 8 2.82 -25.15 0.16
N GLU A 9 2.42 -24.45 -0.92
CA GLU A 9 3.29 -23.47 -1.58
C GLU A 9 3.75 -22.41 -0.56
N PRO A 10 5.07 -22.23 -0.34
CA PRO A 10 5.56 -21.26 0.62
C PRO A 10 5.04 -19.88 0.23
N LYS A 11 4.34 -19.23 1.17
CA LYS A 11 3.85 -17.86 0.95
C LYS A 11 5.01 -17.02 0.49
N TYR A 12 4.93 -16.49 -0.73
CA TYR A 12 5.93 -15.59 -1.28
C TYR A 12 6.32 -14.54 -0.21
N GLU A 13 7.52 -14.70 0.34
CA GLU A 13 8.07 -13.76 1.30
C GLU A 13 8.36 -12.48 0.53
N ARG A 14 7.48 -11.49 0.70
CA ARG A 14 7.74 -10.15 0.19
C ARG A 14 8.93 -9.63 0.99
N ASP A 15 10.07 -9.53 0.32
CA ASP A 15 11.28 -8.93 0.87
C ASP A 15 10.93 -7.56 1.49
N ARG A 16 11.76 -7.08 2.44
CA ARG A 16 11.61 -5.71 2.96
C ARG A 16 11.84 -4.76 1.79
N GLY A 17 10.75 -4.36 1.12
CA GLY A 17 10.76 -3.39 0.03
C GLY A 17 11.40 -2.06 0.45
N PRO A 18 11.40 -1.03 -0.42
CA PRO A 18 12.14 0.22 -0.19
C PRO A 18 11.66 1.06 1.01
N TRP A 19 10.65 0.60 1.74
CA TRP A 19 9.95 1.27 2.85
C TRP A 19 10.83 1.76 4.00
N PRO A 20 11.85 1.01 4.48
CA PRO A 20 12.74 1.49 5.53
C PRO A 20 13.50 2.76 5.16
N PHE A 21 13.69 3.04 3.86
CA PHE A 21 14.33 4.26 3.37
C PHE A 21 13.31 5.34 2.98
N LEU A 22 12.18 4.94 2.39
CA LEU A 22 11.11 5.85 1.95
C LEU A 22 10.44 6.59 3.11
N PHE A 23 10.13 5.90 4.22
CA PHE A 23 9.47 6.55 5.36
C PHE A 23 10.34 7.64 6.01
N PRO A 24 11.64 7.39 6.32
CA PRO A 24 12.53 8.45 6.79
C PRO A 24 12.69 9.60 5.80
N ALA A 25 12.80 9.30 4.50
CA ALA A 25 12.92 10.34 3.48
C ALA A 25 11.68 11.26 3.43
N ILE A 26 10.47 10.69 3.50
CA ILE A 26 9.22 11.46 3.58
C ILE A 26 9.19 12.30 4.85
N ALA A 27 9.57 11.73 6.00
CA ALA A 27 9.61 12.47 7.25
C ALA A 27 10.56 13.68 7.17
N LEU A 28 11.74 13.51 6.58
CA LEU A 28 12.70 14.61 6.35
C LEU A 28 12.14 15.68 5.41
N LEU A 29 11.41 15.30 4.35
CA LEU A 29 10.75 16.25 3.46
C LEU A 29 9.68 17.06 4.18
N TRP A 30 8.88 16.43 5.05
CA TRP A 30 7.89 17.14 5.87
C TRP A 30 8.55 18.09 6.86
N ILE A 31 9.59 17.64 7.58
CA ILE A 31 10.37 18.49 8.49
C ILE A 31 10.89 19.72 7.73
N GLY A 32 11.55 19.53 6.59
CA GLY A 32 12.02 20.63 5.74
C GLY A 32 10.87 21.54 5.30
N SER A 33 9.75 20.97 4.84
CA SER A 33 8.59 21.76 4.42
C SER A 33 8.06 22.67 5.53
N PHE A 34 8.02 22.21 6.78
CA PHE A 34 7.54 23.02 7.90
C PHE A 34 8.46 24.20 8.25
N PHE A 35 9.76 24.06 8.05
CA PHE A 35 10.73 25.12 8.36
C PHE A 35 10.89 26.14 7.23
N TYR A 36 10.82 25.72 5.97
CA TYR A 36 11.18 26.56 4.83
C TYR A 36 9.98 27.11 4.04
N PHE A 37 8.80 26.48 4.15
CA PHE A 37 7.66 26.82 3.31
C PHE A 37 6.41 27.10 4.13
N LYS A 38 5.65 28.12 3.71
CA LYS A 38 4.25 28.28 4.15
C LYS A 38 3.38 27.28 3.38
N LEU A 39 2.19 27.00 3.90
CA LEU A 39 1.17 26.22 3.21
C LEU A 39 0.92 26.82 1.82
N ASP A 40 1.41 26.13 0.80
CA ASP A 40 1.37 26.53 -0.61
C ASP A 40 1.18 25.27 -1.48
N TRP A 41 1.09 25.43 -2.80
CA TRP A 41 0.88 24.35 -3.76
C TRP A 41 1.92 23.22 -3.63
N HIS A 42 3.15 23.57 -3.25
CA HIS A 42 4.22 22.63 -2.95
C HIS A 42 3.87 21.69 -1.77
N SER A 43 3.25 22.23 -0.71
CA SER A 43 2.80 21.44 0.44
C SER A 43 1.64 20.50 0.06
N ILE A 44 0.76 20.94 -0.84
CA ILE A 44 -0.32 20.11 -1.39
C ILE A 44 0.27 18.95 -2.19
N ALA A 45 1.24 19.23 -3.06
CA ALA A 45 1.94 18.21 -3.84
C ALA A 45 2.69 17.22 -2.94
N LEU A 46 3.36 17.70 -1.88
CA LEU A 46 4.03 16.85 -0.89
C LEU A 46 3.03 15.95 -0.16
N GLY A 47 1.87 16.49 0.23
CA GLY A 47 0.78 15.72 0.82
C GLY A 47 0.23 14.64 -0.12
N GLY A 48 -0.03 15.00 -1.38
CA GLY A 48 -0.49 14.06 -2.41
C GLY A 48 0.52 12.94 -2.66
N GLY A 49 1.80 13.28 -2.84
CA GLY A 49 2.88 12.32 -3.00
C GLY A 49 3.00 11.37 -1.80
N THR A 50 2.91 11.91 -0.58
CA THR A 50 2.91 11.11 0.66
C THR A 50 1.74 10.12 0.68
N ALA A 51 0.53 10.56 0.30
CA ALA A 51 -0.65 9.70 0.25
C ALA A 51 -0.51 8.56 -0.79
N CYS A 52 0.08 8.84 -1.96
CA CYS A 52 0.39 7.81 -2.96
C CYS A 52 1.37 6.77 -2.42
N VAL A 53 2.46 7.20 -1.76
CA VAL A 53 3.46 6.27 -1.19
C VAL A 53 2.84 5.39 -0.11
N ILE A 54 2.03 5.95 0.79
CA ILE A 54 1.33 5.17 1.83
C ILE A 54 0.35 4.17 1.21
N THR A 55 -0.34 4.56 0.14
CA THR A 55 -1.27 3.67 -0.56
C THR A 55 -0.52 2.50 -1.21
N LEU A 56 0.60 2.77 -1.88
CA LEU A 56 1.46 1.72 -2.44
C LEU A 56 2.01 0.78 -1.37
N TRP A 57 2.43 1.33 -0.22
CA TRP A 57 2.85 0.53 0.93
C TRP A 57 1.72 -0.37 1.43
N ALA A 58 0.52 0.17 1.57
CA ALA A 58 -0.64 -0.59 2.01
C ALA A 58 -0.99 -1.72 1.02
N ILE A 59 -0.93 -1.47 -0.28
CA ILE A 59 -1.14 -2.48 -1.32
C ILE A 59 -0.08 -3.59 -1.21
N GLU A 60 1.18 -3.22 -0.94
CA GLU A 60 2.26 -4.18 -0.76
C GLU A 60 2.07 -5.03 0.50
N VAL A 61 1.77 -4.41 1.64
CA VAL A 61 1.51 -5.12 2.90
C VAL A 61 0.29 -6.03 2.79
N THR A 62 -0.77 -5.59 2.11
CA THR A 62 -2.03 -6.35 1.97
C THR A 62 -1.99 -7.40 0.87
N GLY A 63 -0.94 -7.48 0.04
CA GLY A 63 -0.96 -8.40 -1.09
C GLY A 63 -1.86 -7.96 -2.24
N ASN A 64 -2.36 -6.72 -2.22
CA ASN A 64 -3.53 -6.29 -2.99
C ASN A 64 -4.74 -7.25 -2.84
N LYS A 65 -4.81 -7.98 -1.71
CA LYS A 65 -5.87 -8.96 -1.48
C LYS A 65 -7.11 -8.23 -0.97
N VAL A 66 -8.22 -8.45 -1.66
CA VAL A 66 -9.53 -8.03 -1.18
C VAL A 66 -9.89 -8.88 0.05
N PRO A 67 -10.35 -8.28 1.16
CA PRO A 67 -10.71 -9.03 2.36
C PRO A 67 -11.81 -10.07 2.07
N ASP A 68 -11.72 -11.23 2.73
CA ASP A 68 -12.64 -12.36 2.51
C ASP A 68 -14.11 -12.01 2.82
N SER A 69 -14.34 -11.06 3.72
CA SER A 69 -15.68 -10.54 4.01
C SER A 69 -16.36 -9.91 2.79
N TRP A 70 -15.59 -9.44 1.81
CA TRP A 70 -16.12 -8.86 0.56
C TRP A 70 -16.29 -9.91 -0.55
N ARG A 71 -15.72 -11.11 -0.41
CA ARG A 71 -15.81 -12.19 -1.41
C ARG A 71 -17.14 -12.97 -1.38
N ASN A 72 -17.93 -12.89 -0.31
CA ASN A 72 -19.06 -13.81 -0.08
C ASN A 72 -20.45 -13.35 -0.59
N SER A 73 -20.58 -12.19 -1.24
CA SER A 73 -21.91 -11.68 -1.64
C SER A 73 -22.46 -12.25 -2.96
N SER A 74 -21.69 -13.05 -3.71
CA SER A 74 -22.09 -13.54 -5.04
C SER A 74 -22.49 -15.02 -5.11
N ARG A 75 -22.30 -15.82 -4.05
CA ARG A 75 -22.58 -17.27 -4.04
C ARG A 75 -23.95 -17.68 -3.47
N ARG A 76 -24.85 -16.73 -3.21
CA ARG A 76 -26.19 -16.97 -2.64
C ARG A 76 -27.33 -16.88 -3.65
N ARG A 77 -27.04 -17.07 -4.95
CA ARG A 77 -28.02 -16.86 -6.04
C ARG A 77 -28.09 -17.99 -7.08
N ARG A 78 -27.80 -19.24 -6.69
CA ARG A 78 -28.18 -20.43 -7.47
C ARG A 78 -28.74 -21.47 -6.51
N LEU A 79 -30.05 -21.37 -6.30
CA LEU A 79 -30.92 -22.51 -6.03
C LEU A 79 -31.02 -23.36 -7.31
#